data_AF-A0A2S5KUC9-F1
#
_entry.id   AF-A0A2S5KUC9-F1
#
_cell.length_a   1.000
_cell.length_b   1.000
_cell.length_c   1.000
_cell.angle_alpha   90.00
_cell.angle_beta   90.00
_cell.angle_gamma   90.00
#
_symmetry.space_group_name_H-M   'P 1'
#
loop_
_entity.id
_entity.type
_entity.pdbx_description
1 polymer ?
#
loop_
_entity_poly.entity_id
_entity_poly.type
_entity_poly.pdbx_seq_one_letter_code
_entity_poly.pdbx_strand_id
1 'polypeptide(L)'
;MPALGIDIKETSVSGLSSGAFMTSQVYIVFSDIMKGAGIVAGGPYYCAGSWSFNTYLQNATGACMNPLTPSVGPNVPALLAKTQQLSKAGSIDPTTNLSDDHIYMFSGTQDTTVTTMVMDANYQYLTQLGVPAANIEYIKNVAAGHAFITDSKSDTSCGLTQPPYINYCPPTEQADAIIQQIYADEGPVNPPAASASGELLQVDQKAFLPTAMTSMSDNAYLYVPKSCEQGGCRLHIALHGCEQGYKVIGDQYYSTTGYNEMADTNKLVILYPQAEPSQGAGKPYNPKGCWDFWGYSATNPANPDFYTRDAPQLKAIKAMIDRLAQPVQ
;
A
#
# COMPACT_ATOMS: atom_id res chain seq x y z
N MET A 1 9.77 -13.03 -13.27
CA MET A 1 9.96 -11.57 -13.07
C MET A 1 11.32 -11.16 -13.62
N PRO A 2 11.42 -10.12 -14.45
CA PRO A 2 12.68 -9.67 -15.06
C PRO A 2 13.63 -8.99 -14.06
N ALA A 3 14.91 -8.86 -14.43
CA ALA A 3 15.85 -7.93 -13.81
C ALA A 3 15.78 -6.64 -14.63
N LEU A 4 15.59 -5.50 -13.97
CA LEU A 4 15.42 -4.21 -14.66
C LEU A 4 16.45 -3.17 -14.23
N GLY A 5 17.38 -3.49 -13.32
CA GLY A 5 18.33 -2.51 -12.80
C GLY A 5 17.62 -1.30 -12.17
N ILE A 6 16.54 -1.56 -11.43
CA ILE A 6 15.82 -0.53 -10.67
C ILE A 6 16.75 0.11 -9.64
N ASP A 7 16.72 1.43 -9.52
CA ASP A 7 17.30 2.10 -8.36
C ASP A 7 16.43 1.81 -7.14
N ILE A 8 16.86 0.85 -6.33
CA ILE A 8 16.08 0.39 -5.18
C ILE A 8 15.84 1.51 -4.17
N LYS A 9 16.74 2.50 -4.06
CA LYS A 9 16.60 3.60 -3.09
C LYS A 9 15.53 4.62 -3.47
N GLU A 10 15.08 4.56 -4.71
CA GLU A 10 14.01 5.38 -5.25
C GLU A 10 12.69 4.61 -5.32
N THR A 11 12.51 3.62 -4.43
CA THR A 11 11.27 2.85 -4.36
C THR A 11 10.19 3.64 -3.64
N SER A 12 8.95 3.56 -4.10
CA SER A 12 7.79 4.14 -3.43
C SER A 12 6.66 3.12 -3.37
N VAL A 13 5.70 3.32 -2.47
CA VAL A 13 4.59 2.39 -2.28
C VAL A 13 3.28 3.11 -2.03
N SER A 14 2.18 2.61 -2.57
CA SER A 14 0.85 3.12 -2.27
C SER A 14 -0.18 2.00 -2.25
N GLY A 15 -1.37 2.30 -1.73
CA GLY A 15 -2.47 1.35 -1.76
C GLY A 15 -3.76 1.88 -1.18
N LEU A 16 -4.82 1.07 -1.37
CA LEU A 16 -6.17 1.30 -0.85
C LEU A 16 -6.50 0.30 0.26
N SER A 17 -7.22 0.71 1.30
CA SER A 17 -7.84 -0.23 2.26
C SER A 17 -6.82 -1.14 2.95
N SER A 18 -7.00 -2.46 2.92
CA SER A 18 -5.94 -3.40 3.39
C SER A 18 -4.60 -3.20 2.68
N GLY A 19 -4.60 -2.81 1.40
CA GLY A 19 -3.40 -2.42 0.66
C GLY A 19 -2.75 -1.14 1.20
N ALA A 20 -3.54 -0.21 1.77
CA ALA A 20 -3.03 0.97 2.46
C ALA A 20 -2.45 0.65 3.85
N PHE A 21 -3.01 -0.33 4.57
CA PHE A 21 -2.37 -0.88 5.77
C PHE A 21 -1.06 -1.59 5.43
N MET A 22 -1.03 -2.39 4.36
CA MET A 22 0.19 -3.01 3.88
C MET A 22 1.20 -1.97 3.37
N THR A 23 0.75 -0.88 2.74
CA THR A 23 1.59 0.26 2.36
C THR A 23 2.31 0.81 3.58
N SER A 24 1.59 1.04 4.68
CA SER A 24 2.21 1.49 5.94
C SER A 24 3.22 0.48 6.50
N GLN A 25 2.98 -0.83 6.30
CA GLN A 25 3.94 -1.87 6.68
C GLN A 25 5.18 -1.87 5.79
N VAL A 26 5.03 -1.89 4.46
CA VAL A 26 6.14 -1.87 3.51
C VAL A 26 7.00 -0.61 3.72
N TYR A 27 6.36 0.55 3.84
CA TYR A 27 7.02 1.83 4.05
C TYR A 27 7.85 1.86 5.35
N ILE A 28 7.26 1.48 6.49
CA ILE A 28 7.96 1.53 7.79
C ILE A 28 9.01 0.42 7.93
N VAL A 29 8.73 -0.79 7.44
CA VAL A 29 9.61 -1.96 7.61
C VAL A 29 10.87 -1.84 6.75
N PHE A 30 10.73 -1.27 5.55
CA PHE A 30 11.79 -1.13 4.55
C PHE A 30 12.11 0.34 4.25
N SER A 31 12.04 1.22 5.25
CA SER A 31 12.22 2.66 5.04
C SER A 31 13.62 3.05 4.55
N ASP A 32 14.60 2.14 4.57
CA ASP A 32 15.95 2.37 4.02
C ASP A 32 15.99 2.49 2.48
N ILE A 33 14.97 1.99 1.81
CA ILE A 33 14.84 1.99 0.34
C ILE A 33 13.64 2.82 -0.16
N MET A 34 12.89 3.45 0.75
CA MET A 34 11.65 4.15 0.40
C MET A 34 11.91 5.64 0.21
N LYS A 35 11.29 6.21 -0.82
CA LYS A 35 11.25 7.64 -1.13
C LYS A 35 9.99 8.32 -0.56
N GLY A 36 8.94 7.54 -0.32
CA GLY A 36 7.65 8.05 0.17
C GLY A 36 6.52 7.05 -0.02
N ALA A 37 5.31 7.44 0.40
CA ALA A 37 4.15 6.56 0.37
C ALA A 37 2.80 7.25 0.10
N GLY A 38 1.86 6.52 -0.48
CA GLY A 38 0.47 6.95 -0.71
C GLY A 38 -0.54 6.08 0.03
N ILE A 39 -1.21 6.61 1.05
CA ILE A 39 -2.10 5.84 1.93
C ILE A 39 -3.55 6.29 1.70
N VAL A 40 -4.34 5.45 1.02
CA VAL A 40 -5.74 5.73 0.69
C VAL A 40 -6.67 4.87 1.56
N ALA A 41 -7.46 5.51 2.42
CA ALA A 41 -8.42 4.83 3.30
C ALA A 41 -7.82 3.62 4.06
N GLY A 42 -6.65 3.83 4.66
CA GLY A 42 -5.92 2.86 5.47
C GLY A 42 -5.78 3.28 6.93
N GLY A 43 -4.63 3.02 7.52
CA GLY A 43 -4.37 3.45 8.89
C GLY A 43 -2.93 3.24 9.33
N PRO A 44 -2.62 3.53 10.60
CA PRO A 44 -1.27 3.47 11.11
C PRO A 44 -0.64 2.08 10.98
N TYR A 45 0.68 2.06 10.81
CA TYR A 45 1.46 0.83 10.96
C TYR A 45 1.19 0.16 12.31
N TYR A 46 1.07 -1.17 12.30
CA TYR A 46 0.73 -2.00 13.47
C TYR A 46 -0.63 -1.67 14.11
N CYS A 47 -1.56 -1.00 13.41
CA CYS A 47 -2.84 -0.59 13.98
C CYS A 47 -3.59 -1.72 14.72
N ALA A 48 -3.59 -2.94 14.20
CA ALA A 48 -4.22 -4.10 14.83
C ALA A 48 -3.68 -4.42 16.24
N GLY A 49 -2.53 -3.86 16.64
CA GLY A 49 -1.98 -3.94 17.99
C GLY A 49 -2.39 -2.81 18.94
N SER A 50 -3.35 -1.95 18.56
CA SER A 50 -3.76 -0.77 19.34
C SER A 50 -4.19 -1.07 20.78
N TRP A 51 -4.96 -2.15 20.99
CA TRP A 51 -5.53 -2.49 22.28
C TRP A 51 -5.19 -3.93 22.64
N SER A 52 -4.38 -4.12 23.68
CA SER A 52 -3.85 -5.43 24.08
C SER A 52 -4.90 -6.39 24.64
N PHE A 53 -6.07 -5.87 25.04
CA PHE A 53 -7.20 -6.67 25.50
C PHE A 53 -8.06 -7.22 24.35
N ASN A 54 -7.82 -6.78 23.11
CA ASN A 54 -8.46 -7.30 21.91
C ASN A 54 -7.48 -8.20 21.14
N THR A 55 -8.00 -9.15 20.38
CA THR A 55 -7.20 -9.85 19.36
C THR A 55 -6.84 -8.90 18.22
N TYR A 56 -5.80 -9.24 17.45
CA TYR A 56 -5.43 -8.45 16.26
C TYR A 56 -6.59 -8.31 15.28
N LEU A 57 -7.35 -9.39 15.04
CA LEU A 57 -8.53 -9.33 14.17
C LEU A 57 -9.61 -8.39 14.72
N GLN A 58 -9.88 -8.41 16.03
CA GLN A 58 -10.85 -7.51 16.65
C GLN A 58 -10.45 -6.04 16.52
N ASN A 59 -9.18 -5.71 16.72
CA ASN A 59 -8.69 -4.36 16.48
C ASN A 59 -8.76 -3.99 14.99
N ALA A 60 -8.35 -4.91 14.10
CA ALA A 60 -8.38 -4.72 12.66
C ALA A 60 -9.79 -4.38 12.16
N THR A 61 -10.82 -5.13 12.57
CA THR A 61 -12.20 -4.89 12.14
C THR A 61 -12.95 -3.83 12.96
N GLY A 62 -12.36 -3.35 14.06
CA GLY A 62 -12.95 -2.39 14.97
C GLY A 62 -12.18 -1.07 14.96
N ALA A 63 -11.23 -0.95 15.90
CA ALA A 63 -10.42 0.26 16.11
C ALA A 63 -9.75 0.80 14.83
N CYS A 64 -9.35 -0.09 13.91
CA CYS A 64 -8.65 0.26 12.68
C CYS A 64 -9.56 0.48 11.47
N MET A 65 -10.88 0.30 11.59
CA MET A 65 -11.80 0.43 10.46
C MET A 65 -12.87 1.47 10.78
N ASN A 66 -13.73 1.18 11.74
CA ASN A 66 -14.85 2.06 12.05
C ASN A 66 -15.03 2.19 13.56
N PRO A 67 -14.11 2.89 14.26
CA PRO A 67 -14.26 3.14 15.68
C PRO A 67 -15.45 4.08 15.94
N LEU A 68 -16.22 3.76 17.00
CA LEU A 68 -17.40 4.55 17.39
C LEU A 68 -17.03 5.97 17.85
N THR A 69 -15.85 6.12 18.45
CA THR A 69 -15.32 7.39 18.94
C THR A 69 -13.79 7.40 18.81
N PRO A 70 -13.14 8.58 18.82
CA PRO A 70 -11.69 8.66 18.77
C PRO A 70 -10.96 7.91 19.90
N SER A 71 -11.57 7.79 21.10
CA SER A 71 -10.94 7.12 22.24
C SER A 71 -10.85 5.59 22.11
N VAL A 72 -11.64 4.99 21.21
CA VAL A 72 -11.58 3.57 20.88
C VAL A 72 -11.00 3.31 19.48
N GLY A 73 -10.50 4.36 18.82
CA GLY A 73 -9.76 4.28 17.56
C GLY A 73 -8.34 3.75 17.72
N PRO A 74 -7.47 3.94 16.70
CA PRO A 74 -6.09 3.51 16.79
C PRO A 74 -5.36 4.19 17.96
N ASN A 75 -4.69 3.39 18.79
CA ASN A 75 -4.00 3.88 19.98
C ASN A 75 -2.59 4.39 19.62
N VAL A 76 -2.51 5.60 19.05
CA VAL A 76 -1.27 6.18 18.52
C VAL A 76 -0.08 6.08 19.49
N PRO A 77 -0.18 6.40 20.80
CA PRO A 77 0.92 6.22 21.73
C PRO A 77 1.45 4.79 21.82
N ALA A 78 0.56 3.79 21.88
CA ALA A 78 0.97 2.38 21.92
C ALA A 78 1.64 1.94 20.62
N LEU A 79 1.13 2.42 19.47
CA LEU A 79 1.69 2.13 18.16
C LEU A 79 3.10 2.72 18.02
N LEU A 80 3.29 3.99 18.38
CA LEU A 80 4.61 4.65 18.38
C LEU A 80 5.62 3.92 19.26
N ALA A 81 5.21 3.54 20.49
CA ALA A 81 6.07 2.80 21.40
C ALA A 81 6.51 1.46 20.81
N LYS A 82 5.59 0.74 20.15
CA LYS A 82 5.92 -0.53 19.48
C LYS A 82 6.85 -0.31 18.29
N THR A 83 6.60 0.68 17.45
CA THR A 83 7.46 0.99 16.29
C THR A 83 8.88 1.30 16.73
N GLN A 84 9.05 2.15 17.75
CA GLN A 84 10.37 2.47 18.29
C GLN A 84 11.06 1.23 18.90
N GLN A 85 10.31 0.35 19.57
CA GLN A 85 10.84 -0.92 20.07
C GLN A 85 11.36 -1.79 18.93
N LEU A 86 10.58 -1.96 17.86
CA LEU A 86 10.93 -2.80 16.71
C LEU A 86 12.13 -2.23 15.95
N SER A 87 12.19 -0.91 15.78
CA SER A 87 13.31 -0.22 15.14
C SER A 87 14.61 -0.40 15.94
N LYS A 88 14.56 -0.23 17.28
CA LYS A 88 15.71 -0.51 18.16
C LYS A 88 16.16 -1.98 18.13
N ALA A 89 15.22 -2.90 17.91
CA ALA A 89 15.51 -4.32 17.80
C ALA A 89 16.01 -4.73 16.40
N GLY A 90 16.00 -3.83 15.41
CA GLY A 90 16.36 -4.13 14.02
C GLY A 90 15.33 -4.98 13.26
N SER A 91 14.11 -5.13 13.80
CA SER A 91 13.03 -5.88 13.15
C SER A 91 12.33 -5.07 12.04
N ILE A 92 12.57 -3.76 12.01
CA ILE A 92 12.21 -2.78 10.98
C ILE A 92 13.37 -1.78 10.85
N ASP A 93 13.34 -0.92 9.83
CA ASP A 93 14.36 0.10 9.63
C ASP A 93 14.35 1.20 10.71
N PRO A 94 15.44 1.99 10.80
CA PRO A 94 15.46 3.20 11.59
C PRO A 94 14.32 4.17 11.24
N THR A 95 13.56 4.61 12.24
CA THR A 95 12.50 5.62 12.03
C THR A 95 13.06 6.98 11.65
N THR A 96 14.36 7.21 11.77
CA THR A 96 15.03 8.43 11.31
C THR A 96 15.09 8.53 9.79
N ASN A 97 14.86 7.43 9.06
CA ASN A 97 14.81 7.48 7.59
C ASN A 97 13.61 8.27 7.07
N LEU A 98 12.59 8.52 7.92
CA LEU A 98 11.33 9.14 7.53
C LEU A 98 11.38 10.68 7.51
N SER A 99 12.53 11.27 7.83
CA SER A 99 12.64 12.69 8.19
C SER A 99 12.47 13.67 7.02
N ASP A 100 12.62 13.18 5.81
CA ASP A 100 12.52 13.90 4.55
C ASP A 100 11.49 13.28 3.60
N ASP A 101 10.87 12.16 3.98
CA ASP A 101 9.87 11.48 3.16
C ASP A 101 8.61 12.33 2.93
N HIS A 102 8.06 12.17 1.73
CA HIS A 102 6.80 12.80 1.33
C HIS A 102 5.67 11.77 1.27
N ILE A 103 4.53 12.14 1.87
CA ILE A 103 3.40 11.22 2.05
C ILE A 103 2.13 11.84 1.47
N TYR A 104 1.44 11.07 0.63
CA TYR A 104 0.06 11.35 0.25
C TYR A 104 -0.89 10.57 1.13
N MET A 105 -1.95 11.21 1.61
CA MET A 105 -3.01 10.59 2.40
C MET A 105 -4.38 11.00 1.86
N PHE A 106 -5.30 10.04 1.77
CA PHE A 106 -6.67 10.31 1.35
C PHE A 106 -7.71 9.60 2.20
N SER A 107 -8.77 10.33 2.56
CA SER A 107 -9.94 9.81 3.27
C SER A 107 -11.22 10.41 2.69
N GLY A 108 -12.14 9.58 2.21
CA GLY A 108 -13.45 10.03 1.76
C GLY A 108 -14.36 10.40 2.94
N THR A 109 -15.12 11.50 2.84
CA THR A 109 -16.05 11.90 3.91
C THR A 109 -17.30 11.01 3.98
N GLN A 110 -17.56 10.20 2.96
CA GLN A 110 -18.62 9.18 2.94
C GLN A 110 -18.07 7.76 3.17
N ASP A 111 -16.77 7.61 3.47
CA ASP A 111 -16.19 6.33 3.83
C ASP A 111 -16.66 5.88 5.22
N THR A 112 -17.42 4.78 5.23
CA THR A 112 -17.93 4.13 6.46
C THR A 112 -17.25 2.80 6.75
N THR A 113 -16.24 2.43 5.94
CA THR A 113 -15.47 1.18 6.07
C THR A 113 -14.18 1.45 6.83
N VAL A 114 -13.36 2.39 6.36
CA VAL A 114 -12.19 2.91 7.06
C VAL A 114 -12.39 4.40 7.26
N THR A 115 -12.94 4.75 8.42
CA THR A 115 -13.43 6.11 8.64
C THR A 115 -12.28 7.11 8.75
N THR A 116 -12.62 8.39 8.54
CA THR A 116 -11.65 9.50 8.68
C THR A 116 -10.97 9.52 10.05
N MET A 117 -11.60 9.00 11.11
CA MET A 117 -10.96 8.89 12.44
C MET A 117 -9.68 8.03 12.42
N VAL A 118 -9.66 6.97 11.60
CA VAL A 118 -8.49 6.09 11.47
C VAL A 118 -7.37 6.80 10.71
N MET A 119 -7.71 7.49 9.62
CA MET A 119 -6.75 8.25 8.83
C MET A 119 -6.22 9.49 9.58
N ASP A 120 -7.05 10.14 10.41
CA ASP A 120 -6.61 11.20 11.32
C ASP A 120 -5.60 10.68 12.35
N ALA A 121 -5.83 9.49 12.90
CA ALA A 121 -4.86 8.82 13.79
C ALA A 121 -3.57 8.45 13.04
N ASN A 122 -3.64 8.08 11.76
CA ASN A 122 -2.46 7.82 10.93
C ASN A 122 -1.63 9.08 10.69
N TYR A 123 -2.28 10.22 10.43
CA TYR A 123 -1.60 11.50 10.29
C TYR A 123 -0.86 11.87 11.58
N GLN A 124 -1.52 11.71 12.73
CA GLN A 124 -0.90 11.92 14.04
C GLN A 124 0.27 10.96 14.30
N TYR A 125 0.13 9.69 13.88
CA TYR A 125 1.17 8.69 14.03
C TYR A 125 2.40 9.03 13.19
N LEU A 126 2.25 9.33 11.89
CA LEU A 126 3.37 9.63 10.99
C LEU A 126 4.11 10.91 11.39
N THR A 127 3.38 11.97 11.75
CA THR A 127 3.98 13.23 12.21
C THR A 127 4.75 13.07 13.52
N GLN A 128 4.23 12.28 14.47
CA GLN A 128 4.95 11.97 15.72
C GLN A 128 6.13 11.01 15.53
N LEU A 129 6.12 10.21 14.46
CA LEU A 129 7.21 9.29 14.14
C LEU A 129 8.40 10.01 13.48
N GLY A 130 8.18 11.18 12.88
CA GLY A 130 9.24 12.04 12.35
C GLY A 130 8.99 12.59 10.95
N VAL A 131 7.90 12.21 10.27
CA VAL A 131 7.55 12.78 8.96
C VAL A 131 7.18 14.25 9.12
N PRO A 132 7.81 15.20 8.40
CA PRO A 132 7.45 16.61 8.49
C PRO A 132 6.00 16.82 8.07
N ALA A 133 5.22 17.53 8.88
CA ALA A 133 3.82 17.82 8.55
C ALA A 133 3.65 18.57 7.21
N ALA A 134 4.67 19.34 6.81
CA ALA A 134 4.71 20.03 5.52
C ALA A 134 4.91 19.08 4.32
N ASN A 135 5.43 17.88 4.55
CA ASN A 135 5.65 16.84 3.55
C ASN A 135 4.46 15.87 3.46
N ILE A 136 3.39 16.09 4.23
CA ILE A 136 2.18 15.28 4.17
C ILE A 136 1.05 16.07 3.50
N GLU A 137 0.63 15.61 2.33
CA GLU A 137 -0.62 16.06 1.72
C GLU A 137 -1.76 15.15 2.19
N TYR A 138 -2.65 15.69 3.02
CA TYR A 138 -3.79 14.93 3.54
C TYR A 138 -5.13 15.48 3.05
N ILE A 139 -5.71 14.79 2.07
CA ILE A 139 -7.00 15.10 1.47
C ILE A 139 -8.11 14.36 2.21
N LYS A 140 -9.02 15.12 2.85
CA LYS A 140 -10.14 14.55 3.61
C LYS A 140 -11.46 15.31 3.51
N ASN A 141 -11.63 16.07 2.44
CA ASN A 141 -12.78 16.93 2.18
C ASN A 141 -13.58 16.49 0.94
N VAL A 142 -13.22 15.38 0.31
CA VAL A 142 -13.91 14.83 -0.87
C VAL A 142 -15.03 13.91 -0.40
N ALA A 143 -16.24 14.07 -0.96
CA ALA A 143 -17.42 13.25 -0.65
C ALA A 143 -17.36 11.85 -1.29
N ALA A 144 -16.22 11.19 -1.18
CA ALA A 144 -15.98 9.84 -1.67
C ALA A 144 -16.40 8.78 -0.65
N GLY A 145 -16.84 7.62 -1.14
CA GLY A 145 -16.94 6.38 -0.37
C GLY A 145 -15.57 5.70 -0.17
N HIS A 146 -15.58 4.43 0.25
CA HIS A 146 -14.37 3.62 0.39
C HIS A 146 -13.92 3.08 -0.97
N ALA A 147 -13.08 3.81 -1.68
CA ALA A 147 -12.62 3.48 -3.03
C ALA A 147 -11.29 4.15 -3.37
N PHE A 148 -10.59 3.62 -4.37
CA PHE A 148 -9.54 4.33 -5.08
C PHE A 148 -10.16 5.32 -6.05
N ILE A 149 -9.63 6.53 -6.14
CA ILE A 149 -10.27 7.63 -6.86
C ILE A 149 -9.63 7.85 -8.23
N THR A 150 -10.45 7.93 -9.27
CA THR A 150 -10.04 8.21 -10.65
C THR A 150 -10.85 9.36 -11.25
N ASP A 151 -10.42 9.84 -12.41
CA ASP A 151 -11.16 10.79 -13.24
C ASP A 151 -11.94 10.14 -14.41
N SER A 152 -11.98 8.81 -14.45
CA SER A 152 -12.67 8.06 -15.50
C SER A 152 -14.19 7.99 -15.25
N LYS A 153 -14.98 8.57 -16.17
CA LYS A 153 -16.45 8.59 -16.08
C LYS A 153 -17.12 7.22 -16.13
N SER A 154 -16.41 6.16 -16.54
CA SER A 154 -16.94 4.79 -16.52
C SER A 154 -17.01 4.19 -15.13
N ASP A 155 -16.32 4.80 -14.17
CA ASP A 155 -16.09 4.22 -12.85
C ASP A 155 -17.27 4.49 -11.92
N THR A 156 -17.26 3.83 -10.76
CA THR A 156 -18.38 3.93 -9.81
C THR A 156 -18.56 5.36 -9.30
N SER A 157 -19.80 5.79 -9.08
CA SER A 157 -20.09 7.13 -8.56
C SER A 157 -19.36 7.43 -7.26
N CYS A 158 -18.76 8.62 -7.17
CA CYS A 158 -17.86 9.05 -6.09
C CYS A 158 -18.23 8.59 -4.66
N GLY A 159 -19.47 8.86 -4.22
CA GLY A 159 -19.90 8.60 -2.84
C GLY A 159 -20.22 7.14 -2.50
N LEU A 160 -20.17 6.22 -3.47
CA LEU A 160 -20.55 4.82 -3.26
C LEU A 160 -19.38 3.99 -2.73
N THR A 161 -19.71 2.96 -1.95
CA THR A 161 -18.77 1.93 -1.50
C THR A 161 -19.23 0.58 -2.04
N GLN A 162 -18.76 0.20 -3.22
CA GLN A 162 -19.15 -1.05 -3.88
C GLN A 162 -18.06 -1.50 -4.88
N PRO A 163 -18.02 -2.79 -5.27
CA PRO A 163 -17.12 -3.26 -6.32
C PRO A 163 -17.25 -2.43 -7.61
N PRO A 164 -16.14 -2.13 -8.31
CA PRO A 164 -14.78 -2.62 -8.06
C PRO A 164 -14.00 -1.79 -7.01
N TYR A 165 -14.64 -0.89 -6.27
CA TYR A 165 -14.02 0.08 -5.35
C TYR A 165 -13.01 1.00 -6.06
N ILE A 166 -13.34 1.36 -7.30
CA ILE A 166 -12.67 2.36 -8.12
C ILE A 166 -13.75 3.34 -8.54
N ASN A 167 -13.60 4.59 -8.13
CA ASN A 167 -14.67 5.59 -8.20
C ASN A 167 -14.25 6.83 -8.97
N TYR A 168 -15.17 7.33 -9.79
CA TYR A 168 -15.09 8.62 -10.45
C TYR A 168 -15.36 9.76 -9.46
N CYS A 169 -14.31 10.48 -9.02
CA CYS A 169 -14.43 11.70 -8.21
C CYS A 169 -13.60 12.84 -8.80
N PRO A 170 -14.07 13.51 -9.86
CA PRO A 170 -13.35 14.63 -10.44
C PRO A 170 -13.22 15.79 -9.44
N PRO A 171 -12.14 16.59 -9.52
CA PRO A 171 -11.10 16.56 -10.57
C PRO A 171 -9.89 15.68 -10.22
N THR A 172 -9.99 14.79 -9.22
CA THR A 172 -8.82 14.05 -8.71
C THR A 172 -8.57 12.78 -9.54
N GLU A 173 -7.37 12.64 -10.08
CA GLU A 173 -6.78 11.35 -10.46
C GLU A 173 -5.75 10.97 -9.39
N GLN A 174 -6.04 9.91 -8.63
CA GLN A 174 -5.33 9.69 -7.37
C GLN A 174 -3.93 9.13 -7.56
N ALA A 175 -3.69 8.33 -8.62
CA ALA A 175 -2.34 7.88 -8.94
C ALA A 175 -1.41 9.06 -9.23
N ASP A 176 -1.86 10.04 -10.02
CA ASP A 176 -1.11 11.24 -10.34
C ASP A 176 -0.78 12.04 -9.08
N ALA A 177 -1.78 12.28 -8.23
CA ALA A 177 -1.60 13.03 -6.98
C ALA A 177 -0.62 12.33 -6.01
N ILE A 178 -0.70 10.99 -5.91
CA ILE A 178 0.23 10.19 -5.10
C ILE A 178 1.66 10.36 -5.61
N ILE A 179 1.90 10.15 -6.91
CA ILE A 179 3.25 10.24 -7.48
C ILE A 179 3.77 11.68 -7.39
N GLN A 180 2.94 12.68 -7.66
CA GLN A 180 3.31 14.08 -7.54
C GLN A 180 3.73 14.44 -6.12
N GLN A 181 3.02 13.98 -5.10
CA GLN A 181 3.37 14.26 -3.71
C GLN A 181 4.66 13.56 -3.29
N ILE A 182 4.84 12.27 -3.64
CA ILE A 182 6.00 11.47 -3.23
C ILE A 182 7.32 12.06 -3.75
N TYR A 183 7.33 12.64 -4.96
CA TYR A 183 8.53 13.20 -5.58
C TYR A 183 8.56 14.75 -5.55
N ALA A 184 7.77 15.38 -4.69
CA ALA A 184 7.63 16.83 -4.66
C ALA A 184 8.94 17.59 -4.33
N ASP A 185 9.89 16.94 -3.65
CA ASP A 185 11.21 17.49 -3.32
C ASP A 185 12.12 17.64 -4.55
N GLU A 186 11.82 16.95 -5.64
CA GLU A 186 12.58 16.98 -6.89
C GLU A 186 12.01 17.98 -7.92
N GLY A 187 10.90 18.64 -7.58
CA GLY A 187 10.14 19.50 -8.48
C GLY A 187 8.92 18.81 -9.10
N PRO A 188 8.24 19.48 -10.05
CA PRO A 188 7.04 18.93 -10.65
C PRO A 188 7.38 17.69 -11.50
N VAL A 189 6.66 16.61 -11.25
CA VAL A 189 6.62 15.41 -12.12
C VAL A 189 5.99 15.75 -13.48
N ASN A 190 6.30 14.96 -14.50
CA ASN A 190 5.66 15.11 -15.81
C ASN A 190 4.18 14.70 -15.73
N PRO A 191 3.29 15.35 -16.48
CA PRO A 191 1.89 14.90 -16.58
C PRO A 191 1.82 13.46 -17.12
N PRO A 192 0.74 12.72 -16.82
CA PRO A 192 0.55 11.37 -17.33
C PRO A 192 0.48 11.35 -18.86
N ALA A 193 0.86 10.24 -19.47
CA ALA A 193 0.64 10.00 -20.89
C ALA A 193 -0.87 9.94 -21.20
N ALA A 194 -1.27 10.32 -22.42
CA ALA A 194 -2.68 10.16 -22.84
C ALA A 194 -3.13 8.69 -22.89
N SER A 195 -2.18 7.76 -23.01
CA SER A 195 -2.39 6.32 -22.91
C SER A 195 -1.07 5.63 -22.58
N ALA A 196 -1.10 4.62 -21.72
CA ALA A 196 0.02 3.72 -21.46
C ALA A 196 0.56 3.06 -22.75
N SER A 197 1.89 3.07 -22.92
CA SER A 197 2.60 2.58 -24.12
C SER A 197 3.66 1.50 -23.82
N GLY A 198 4.02 1.31 -22.56
CA GLY A 198 4.81 0.20 -22.04
C GLY A 198 4.10 -1.16 -22.04
N GLU A 199 4.78 -2.16 -21.49
CA GLU A 199 4.30 -3.54 -21.41
C GLU A 199 3.72 -3.86 -20.03
N LEU A 200 2.55 -4.50 -20.02
CA LEU A 200 1.93 -5.04 -18.81
C LEU A 200 2.16 -6.55 -18.75
N LEU A 201 3.08 -6.95 -17.87
CA LEU A 201 3.56 -8.32 -17.75
C LEU A 201 2.88 -9.05 -16.59
N GLN A 202 2.38 -10.25 -16.86
CA GLN A 202 2.09 -11.20 -15.79
C GLN A 202 3.41 -11.87 -15.36
N VAL A 203 3.67 -11.88 -14.06
CA VAL A 203 4.90 -12.46 -13.49
C VAL A 203 4.57 -13.52 -12.44
N ASP A 204 5.40 -14.56 -12.38
CA ASP A 204 5.32 -15.61 -11.36
C ASP A 204 5.65 -15.05 -9.97
N GLN A 205 4.62 -14.74 -9.19
CA GLN A 205 4.72 -14.29 -7.80
C GLN A 205 4.99 -15.48 -6.86
N LYS A 206 4.53 -16.68 -7.22
CA LYS A 206 4.71 -17.90 -6.42
C LYS A 206 6.18 -18.18 -6.12
N ALA A 207 7.07 -17.90 -7.07
CA ALA A 207 8.51 -18.02 -6.92
C ALA A 207 9.09 -17.20 -5.74
N PHE A 208 8.38 -16.18 -5.25
CA PHE A 208 8.80 -15.30 -4.16
C PHE A 208 8.09 -15.59 -2.84
N LEU A 209 7.12 -16.50 -2.81
CA LEU A 209 6.37 -16.80 -1.59
C LEU A 209 7.21 -17.67 -0.65
N PRO A 210 7.49 -17.22 0.59
CA PRO A 210 8.28 -18.01 1.54
C PRO A 210 7.50 -19.21 2.12
N THR A 211 6.18 -19.21 1.96
CA THR A 211 5.26 -20.24 2.44
C THR A 211 3.95 -20.17 1.65
N ALA A 212 3.17 -21.26 1.67
CA ALA A 212 1.81 -21.27 1.13
C ALA A 212 0.80 -20.51 2.01
N MET A 213 1.16 -20.18 3.26
CA MET A 213 0.31 -19.49 4.23
C MET A 213 0.25 -17.97 4.04
N THR A 214 0.38 -17.47 2.81
CA THR A 214 0.43 -16.02 2.55
C THR A 214 -0.91 -15.43 2.14
N SER A 215 -1.85 -16.21 1.58
CA SER A 215 -3.02 -15.65 0.86
C SER A 215 -2.63 -14.75 -0.33
N MET A 216 -1.39 -14.87 -0.80
CA MET A 216 -0.93 -14.21 -2.03
C MET A 216 -1.14 -15.14 -3.21
N SER A 217 -1.45 -14.57 -4.37
CA SER A 217 -1.69 -15.35 -5.57
C SER A 217 -0.40 -15.90 -6.20
N ASP A 218 -0.55 -16.82 -7.14
CA ASP A 218 0.58 -17.35 -7.90
C ASP A 218 1.14 -16.30 -8.88
N ASN A 219 0.32 -15.32 -9.28
CA ASN A 219 0.70 -14.26 -10.23
C ASN A 219 0.74 -12.88 -9.56
N ALA A 220 1.65 -12.03 -10.04
CA ALA A 220 1.61 -10.58 -9.88
C ALA A 220 1.63 -9.93 -11.26
N TYR A 221 1.47 -8.61 -11.30
CA TYR A 221 1.53 -7.84 -12.54
C TYR A 221 2.59 -6.74 -12.43
N LEU A 222 3.22 -6.43 -13.55
CA LEU A 222 4.31 -5.47 -13.63
C LEU A 222 4.12 -4.63 -14.89
N TYR A 223 3.99 -3.32 -14.73
CA TYR A 223 4.01 -2.39 -15.85
C TYR A 223 5.42 -1.84 -16.06
N VAL A 224 5.96 -2.01 -17.26
CA VAL A 224 7.31 -1.55 -17.64
C VAL A 224 7.19 -0.57 -18.79
N PRO A 225 7.42 0.74 -18.57
CA PRO A 225 7.55 1.69 -19.65
C PRO A 225 8.67 1.29 -20.62
N LYS A 226 8.51 1.63 -21.90
CA LYS A 226 9.57 1.41 -22.91
C LYS A 226 10.89 2.09 -22.53
N SER A 227 10.81 3.24 -21.85
CA SER A 227 11.98 3.98 -21.35
C SER A 227 12.75 3.24 -20.25
N CYS A 228 12.19 2.18 -19.66
CA CYS A 228 12.77 1.40 -18.57
C CYS A 228 13.33 0.04 -18.99
N GLU A 229 13.22 -0.34 -20.27
CA GLU A 229 13.73 -1.63 -20.77
C GLU A 229 15.25 -1.78 -20.61
N GLN A 230 15.98 -0.66 -20.62
CA GLN A 230 17.44 -0.62 -20.43
C GLN A 230 17.85 -0.30 -18.98
N GLY A 231 16.89 -0.21 -18.07
CA GLY A 231 17.08 0.11 -16.66
C GLY A 231 17.28 1.60 -16.36
N GLY A 232 17.73 1.90 -15.13
CA GLY A 232 17.84 3.29 -14.63
C GLY A 232 16.50 3.93 -14.29
N CYS A 233 15.49 3.11 -14.02
CA CYS A 233 14.17 3.54 -13.58
C CYS A 233 13.96 3.31 -12.09
N ARG A 234 12.96 4.03 -11.57
CA ARG A 234 12.45 3.91 -10.21
C ARG A 234 11.38 2.84 -10.13
N LEU A 235 10.97 2.48 -8.92
CA LEU A 235 9.88 1.53 -8.68
C LEU A 235 8.76 2.18 -7.87
N HIS A 236 7.52 2.01 -8.31
CA HIS A 236 6.35 2.22 -7.48
C HIS A 236 5.62 0.91 -7.26
N ILE A 237 5.21 0.63 -6.03
CA ILE A 237 4.45 -0.56 -5.67
C ILE A 237 3.01 -0.15 -5.38
N ALA A 238 2.05 -0.60 -6.18
CA ALA A 238 0.64 -0.27 -6.02
C ALA A 238 -0.14 -1.48 -5.48
N LEU A 239 -0.68 -1.34 -4.27
CA LEU A 239 -1.30 -2.41 -3.49
C LEU A 239 -2.81 -2.27 -3.46
N HIS A 240 -3.50 -3.19 -4.13
CA HIS A 240 -4.96 -3.24 -4.18
C HIS A 240 -5.60 -3.44 -2.79
N GLY A 241 -6.85 -3.02 -2.64
CA GLY A 241 -7.65 -3.26 -1.44
C GLY A 241 -8.23 -4.67 -1.34
N CYS A 242 -9.01 -4.91 -0.29
CA CYS A 242 -9.81 -6.12 -0.20
C CYS A 242 -10.77 -6.21 -1.41
N GLU A 243 -11.03 -7.41 -1.91
CA GLU A 243 -11.94 -7.67 -3.03
C GLU A 243 -11.51 -7.00 -4.35
N GLN A 244 -10.25 -6.55 -4.45
CA GLN A 244 -9.69 -5.92 -5.66
C GLN A 244 -8.52 -6.70 -6.30
N GLY A 245 -8.15 -7.85 -5.74
CA GLY A 245 -7.16 -8.72 -6.37
C GLY A 245 -7.67 -9.26 -7.71
N TYR A 246 -6.77 -9.67 -8.60
CA TYR A 246 -7.13 -10.00 -9.98
C TYR A 246 -8.12 -11.17 -10.11
N LYS A 247 -8.15 -12.08 -9.14
CA LYS A 247 -9.14 -13.17 -9.08
C LYS A 247 -10.57 -12.70 -8.78
N VAL A 248 -10.74 -11.44 -8.38
CA VAL A 248 -12.04 -10.84 -8.03
C VAL A 248 -12.49 -9.85 -9.10
N ILE A 249 -11.64 -8.90 -9.49
CA ILE A 249 -12.02 -7.83 -10.44
C ILE A 249 -11.25 -7.87 -11.77
N GLY A 250 -10.49 -8.93 -12.04
CA GLY A 250 -9.69 -9.03 -13.26
C GLY A 250 -8.54 -8.02 -13.26
N ASP A 251 -8.41 -7.26 -14.33
CA ASP A 251 -7.31 -6.32 -14.53
C ASP A 251 -7.57 -4.90 -14.02
N GLN A 252 -8.82 -4.58 -13.67
CA GLN A 252 -9.29 -3.23 -13.36
C GLN A 252 -8.34 -2.45 -12.43
N TYR A 253 -7.89 -3.03 -11.31
CA TYR A 253 -6.99 -2.29 -10.40
C TYR A 253 -5.65 -1.89 -11.05
N TYR A 254 -5.04 -2.76 -11.85
CA TYR A 254 -3.71 -2.51 -12.41
C TYR A 254 -3.74 -1.96 -13.84
N SER A 255 -4.91 -1.88 -14.47
CA SER A 255 -5.07 -1.34 -15.84
C SER A 255 -5.86 -0.03 -15.91
N THR A 256 -6.63 0.36 -14.86
CA THR A 256 -7.53 1.52 -14.94
C THR A 256 -7.36 2.55 -13.82
N THR A 257 -6.36 2.42 -12.96
CA THR A 257 -6.11 3.35 -11.83
C THR A 257 -5.12 4.47 -12.16
N GLY A 258 -4.76 4.66 -13.43
CA GLY A 258 -3.93 5.79 -13.90
C GLY A 258 -2.41 5.66 -13.68
N TYR A 259 -1.97 4.71 -12.84
CA TYR A 259 -0.54 4.54 -12.55
C TYR A 259 0.32 4.27 -13.79
N ASN A 260 -0.18 3.54 -14.78
CA ASN A 260 0.60 3.15 -15.97
C ASN A 260 0.90 4.36 -16.86
N GLU A 261 -0.10 5.21 -17.08
CA GLU A 261 0.03 6.47 -17.80
C GLU A 261 1.02 7.42 -17.12
N MET A 262 0.96 7.47 -15.79
CA MET A 262 1.90 8.26 -14.99
C MET A 262 3.32 7.70 -15.07
N ALA A 263 3.47 6.38 -15.11
CA ALA A 263 4.77 5.72 -15.18
C ALA A 263 5.53 6.02 -16.47
N ASP A 264 4.80 6.07 -17.59
CA ASP A 264 5.35 6.21 -18.93
C ASP A 264 6.14 7.51 -19.14
N THR A 265 5.78 8.57 -18.43
CA THR A 265 6.42 9.90 -18.54
C THR A 265 7.41 10.19 -17.41
N ASN A 266 7.49 9.32 -16.40
CA ASN A 266 8.23 9.59 -15.16
C ASN A 266 9.29 8.54 -14.80
N LYS A 267 9.67 7.64 -15.74
CA LYS A 267 10.68 6.59 -15.51
C LYS A 267 10.38 5.71 -14.29
N LEU A 268 9.10 5.35 -14.13
CA LEU A 268 8.63 4.50 -13.05
C LEU A 268 8.22 3.14 -13.62
N VAL A 269 8.72 2.07 -13.04
CA VAL A 269 8.13 0.73 -13.20
C VAL A 269 7.08 0.57 -12.12
N ILE A 270 5.91 0.02 -12.45
CA ILE A 270 4.84 -0.21 -11.46
C ILE A 270 4.71 -1.70 -11.18
N LEU A 271 4.95 -2.10 -9.94
CA LEU A 271 4.69 -3.46 -9.46
C LEU A 271 3.30 -3.51 -8.80
N TYR A 272 2.50 -4.49 -9.19
CA TYR A 272 1.18 -4.79 -8.63
C TYR A 272 1.17 -6.19 -8.03
N PRO A 273 1.70 -6.37 -6.80
CA PRO A 273 1.57 -7.61 -6.05
C PRO A 273 0.09 -7.98 -5.90
N GLN A 274 -0.22 -9.28 -5.78
CA GLN A 274 -1.61 -9.74 -5.70
C GLN A 274 -1.85 -10.60 -4.46
N ALA A 275 -2.75 -10.14 -3.60
CA ALA A 275 -3.43 -10.98 -2.63
C ALA A 275 -4.66 -11.67 -3.27
N GLU A 276 -5.08 -12.81 -2.74
CA GLU A 276 -6.23 -13.57 -3.26
C GLU A 276 -7.16 -14.04 -2.13
N PRO A 277 -8.46 -14.17 -2.40
CA PRO A 277 -9.37 -14.85 -1.47
C PRO A 277 -8.85 -16.26 -1.13
N SER A 278 -8.76 -16.56 0.17
CA SER A 278 -8.33 -17.87 0.64
C SER A 278 -9.20 -18.40 1.77
N GLN A 279 -9.57 -19.68 1.66
CA GLN A 279 -10.27 -20.47 2.67
C GLN A 279 -9.83 -21.94 2.53
N GLY A 280 -9.86 -22.70 3.63
CA GLY A 280 -9.62 -24.15 3.61
C GLY A 280 -8.30 -24.61 4.24
N ALA A 281 -8.07 -25.92 4.20
CA ALA A 281 -6.92 -26.55 4.86
C ALA A 281 -5.59 -26.11 4.23
N GLY A 282 -4.62 -25.70 5.05
CA GLY A 282 -3.31 -25.26 4.60
C GLY A 282 -3.27 -23.87 3.95
N LYS A 283 -4.36 -23.08 4.07
CA LYS A 283 -4.41 -21.67 3.71
C LYS A 283 -5.00 -20.85 4.87
N PRO A 284 -4.60 -19.58 5.04
CA PRO A 284 -5.21 -18.72 6.05
C PRO A 284 -6.65 -18.35 5.65
N TYR A 285 -7.46 -18.03 6.66
CA TYR A 285 -8.82 -17.53 6.44
C TYR A 285 -8.80 -16.05 6.08
N ASN A 286 -8.95 -15.75 4.80
CA ASN A 286 -8.99 -14.40 4.24
C ASN A 286 -9.98 -14.39 3.06
N PRO A 287 -11.29 -14.47 3.32
CA PRO A 287 -12.30 -14.67 2.27
C PRO A 287 -12.41 -13.49 1.30
N LYS A 288 -11.90 -12.31 1.68
CA LYS A 288 -11.93 -11.08 0.88
C LYS A 288 -10.64 -10.81 0.12
N GLY A 289 -9.60 -11.64 0.27
CA GLY A 289 -8.32 -11.41 -0.41
C GLY A 289 -7.65 -10.10 0.00
N CYS A 290 -7.78 -9.71 1.27
CA CYS A 290 -7.13 -8.54 1.83
C CYS A 290 -5.63 -8.79 2.04
N TRP A 291 -4.80 -7.75 2.08
CA TRP A 291 -3.43 -7.88 2.60
C TRP A 291 -3.42 -8.15 4.11
N ASP A 292 -2.35 -8.79 4.60
CA ASP A 292 -2.22 -9.15 6.01
C ASP A 292 -1.81 -7.95 6.87
N PHE A 293 -2.79 -7.40 7.58
CA PHE A 293 -2.60 -6.37 8.60
C PHE A 293 -3.12 -6.81 9.98
N TRP A 294 -3.41 -8.11 10.17
CA TRP A 294 -3.90 -8.66 11.44
C TRP A 294 -3.31 -10.02 11.83
N GLY A 295 -2.28 -10.49 11.12
CA GLY A 295 -1.49 -11.66 11.47
C GLY A 295 -2.02 -12.99 10.95
N TYR A 296 -2.90 -13.00 9.95
CA TYR A 296 -3.46 -14.26 9.44
C TYR A 296 -2.41 -15.12 8.73
N SER A 297 -1.35 -14.51 8.17
CA SER A 297 -0.32 -15.21 7.43
C SER A 297 0.80 -15.74 8.33
N ALA A 298 0.78 -15.39 9.61
CA ALA A 298 1.84 -15.74 10.55
C ALA A 298 2.03 -17.26 10.66
N THR A 299 3.28 -17.71 10.55
CA THR A 299 3.64 -19.12 10.75
C THR A 299 3.49 -19.55 12.21
N ASN A 300 3.58 -18.60 13.15
CA ASN A 300 3.27 -18.79 14.56
C ASN A 300 2.12 -17.87 14.99
N PRO A 301 0.86 -18.35 15.00
CA PRO A 301 -0.29 -17.54 15.37
C PRO A 301 -0.25 -16.99 16.81
N ALA A 302 0.54 -17.60 17.71
CA ALA A 302 0.70 -17.11 19.08
C ALA A 302 1.60 -15.88 19.17
N ASN A 303 2.46 -15.66 18.17
CA ASN A 303 3.33 -14.49 18.07
C ASN A 303 3.40 -14.04 16.61
N PRO A 304 2.34 -13.38 16.10
CA PRO A 304 2.27 -13.04 14.70
C PRO A 304 3.26 -11.92 14.36
N ASP A 305 3.84 -12.01 13.17
CA ASP A 305 5.00 -11.24 12.71
C ASP A 305 4.69 -10.32 11.52
N PHE A 306 3.40 -10.19 11.15
CA PHE A 306 2.88 -9.48 9.96
C PHE A 306 3.36 -8.03 9.78
N TYR A 307 3.89 -7.44 10.85
CA TYR A 307 4.41 -6.08 10.89
C TYR A 307 5.94 -6.01 10.86
N THR A 308 6.68 -7.11 10.68
CA THR A 308 8.15 -7.11 10.69
C THR A 308 8.72 -7.60 9.36
N ARG A 309 10.05 -7.47 9.17
CA ARG A 309 10.76 -8.08 8.03
C ARG A 309 10.50 -9.59 7.89
N ASP A 310 10.07 -10.25 8.95
CA ASP A 310 9.81 -11.67 8.94
C ASP A 310 8.46 -12.08 8.36
N ALA A 311 7.52 -11.13 8.23
CA ALA A 311 6.18 -11.38 7.73
C ALA A 311 6.21 -12.03 6.34
N PRO A 312 5.43 -13.11 6.11
CA PRO A 312 5.43 -13.80 4.83
C PRO A 312 5.11 -12.93 3.61
N GLN A 313 4.15 -12.00 3.73
CA GLN A 313 3.82 -11.09 2.62
C GLN A 313 4.88 -10.03 2.39
N LEU A 314 5.46 -9.45 3.46
CA LEU A 314 6.54 -8.45 3.33
C LEU A 314 7.81 -9.08 2.74
N LYS A 315 8.14 -10.31 3.13
CA LYS A 315 9.24 -11.08 2.52
C LYS A 315 9.03 -11.27 1.01
N ALA A 316 7.81 -11.66 0.60
CA ALA A 316 7.50 -11.86 -0.80
C ALA A 316 7.61 -10.55 -1.60
N ILE A 317 7.05 -9.45 -1.08
CA ILE A 317 7.15 -8.12 -1.70
C ILE A 317 8.62 -7.70 -1.81
N LYS A 318 9.40 -7.82 -0.72
CA LYS A 318 10.82 -7.46 -0.73
C LYS A 318 11.64 -8.29 -1.71
N ALA A 319 11.38 -9.58 -1.81
CA ALA A 319 12.06 -10.44 -2.77
C ALA A 319 11.74 -10.09 -4.23
N MET A 320 10.51 -9.62 -4.52
CA MET A 320 10.16 -9.08 -5.83
C MET A 320 10.89 -7.75 -6.12
N ILE A 321 10.94 -6.83 -5.16
CA ILE A 321 11.73 -5.58 -5.28
C ILE A 321 13.20 -5.91 -5.59
N ASP A 322 13.80 -6.81 -4.81
CA ASP A 322 15.20 -7.21 -4.98
C ASP A 322 15.47 -7.86 -6.33
N ARG A 323 14.51 -8.64 -6.85
CA ARG A 323 14.62 -9.23 -8.19
C ARG A 323 14.64 -8.17 -9.28
N LEU A 324 13.80 -7.13 -9.16
CA LEU A 324 13.73 -6.04 -10.14
C LEU A 324 14.98 -5.15 -10.09
N ALA A 325 15.57 -4.95 -8.91
CA ALA A 325 16.79 -4.17 -8.70
C ALA A 325 18.07 -4.83 -9.25
N GLN A 326 18.04 -6.13 -9.56
CA GLN A 326 19.18 -6.80 -10.17
C GLN A 326 19.50 -6.21 -11.56
N PRO A 327 20.79 -6.19 -11.99
CA PRO A 327 21.19 -5.66 -13.29
C PRO A 327 20.44 -6.32 -14.46
N VAL A 328 20.08 -5.51 -15.46
CA VAL A 328 19.44 -5.98 -16.70
C VAL A 328 20.23 -7.15 -17.30
N GLN A 329 19.52 -8.23 -17.62
CA GLN A 329 20.10 -9.45 -18.22
C GLN A 329 20.08 -9.41 -19.74
#